data_AF-A0A3E5BKX5-F1
#
_entry.id   AF-A0A3E5BKX5-F1
#
_cell.length_a   1.000
_cell.length_b   1.000
_cell.length_c   1.000
_cell.angle_alpha   90.00
_cell.angle_beta   90.00
_cell.angle_gamma   90.00
#
_symmetry.space_group_name_H-M   'P 1'
#
loop_
_entity.id
_entity.type
_entity.pdbx_description
1 polymer ?
#
loop_
_entity_poly.entity_id
_entity_poly.type
_entity_poly.pdbx_seq_one_letter_code
_entity_poly.pdbx_strand_id
1 'polypeptide(L)'
;MWLYYQFAIDYYEVLLPNDGFITQINNAMSKIINTLFVCILVITQSGNAYGQVNGVARLQRQIDKLKGNNTELKEVSEELTILAASSQMYDIRSDNSMNVEEAIPGMGEYRSSAAFNFTNGNFEITLGDSSLGMLAHELKHAYQFETGAFSSSNYSNGSPFYDKSDELEAYSRGSLFGAPRVRSLPPLYDNLQNGPIDATNHPNIMYLLGNPDVLQKIVNKSGTKMAFRIKGVTYRTSK
;
A
#
# COMPACT_ATOMS: atom_id res chain seq x y z
N MET A 1 3.53 -29.47 -35.98
CA MET A 1 4.32 -29.55 -34.73
C MET A 1 3.83 -28.44 -33.82
N TRP A 2 2.85 -28.76 -32.96
CA TRP A 2 2.19 -27.79 -32.07
C TRP A 2 2.94 -27.76 -30.74
N LEU A 3 3.60 -26.65 -30.43
CA LEU A 3 4.23 -26.43 -29.12
C LEU A 3 3.15 -25.98 -28.13
N TYR A 4 2.79 -26.87 -27.21
CA TYR A 4 2.01 -26.54 -26.02
C TYR A 4 2.85 -25.63 -25.11
N TYR A 5 2.47 -24.35 -24.98
CA TYR A 5 2.96 -23.50 -23.90
C TYR A 5 2.22 -23.87 -22.62
N GLN A 6 2.86 -24.68 -21.78
CA GLN A 6 2.41 -24.98 -20.43
C GLN A 6 2.67 -23.76 -19.55
N PHE A 7 1.66 -22.91 -19.35
CA PHE A 7 1.65 -21.97 -18.22
C PHE A 7 1.20 -22.75 -16.98
N ALA A 8 2.16 -23.32 -16.26
CA ALA A 8 1.93 -23.77 -14.89
C ALA A 8 1.76 -22.52 -14.01
N ILE A 9 0.58 -22.37 -13.42
CA ILE A 9 0.29 -21.33 -12.44
C ILE A 9 0.22 -22.03 -11.09
N ASP A 10 1.27 -21.90 -10.30
CA ASP A 10 1.30 -22.35 -8.92
C ASP A 10 0.32 -21.50 -8.11
N TYR A 11 -0.84 -22.08 -7.79
CA TYR A 11 -1.79 -21.52 -6.84
C TYR A 11 -1.25 -21.73 -5.42
N TYR A 12 -0.76 -20.66 -4.80
CA TYR A 12 -0.53 -20.63 -3.35
C TYR A 12 -1.80 -20.13 -2.66
N GLU A 13 -2.61 -21.05 -2.14
CA GLU A 13 -3.62 -20.75 -1.12
C GLU A 13 -2.90 -20.46 0.20
N VAL A 14 -2.64 -19.17 0.47
CA VAL A 14 -2.22 -18.71 1.79
C VAL A 14 -3.46 -18.16 2.50
N LEU A 15 -4.06 -18.98 3.36
CA LEU A 15 -5.16 -18.59 4.24
C LEU A 15 -4.58 -17.81 5.43
N LEU A 16 -4.92 -16.52 5.56
CA LEU A 16 -4.50 -15.64 6.66
C LEU A 16 -5.71 -14.90 7.26
N PRO A 17 -5.69 -14.61 8.59
CA PRO A 17 -6.85 -14.22 9.40
C PRO A 17 -7.23 -12.74 9.27
N ASN A 18 -7.45 -12.27 8.04
CA ASN A 18 -8.13 -11.00 7.72
C ASN A 18 -8.94 -11.20 6.42
N ASP A 19 -9.81 -12.21 6.48
CA ASP A 19 -10.41 -12.89 5.33
C ASP A 19 -11.10 -11.94 4.34
N GLY A 20 -11.68 -10.82 4.78
CA GLY A 20 -12.46 -9.93 3.92
C GLY A 20 -11.66 -9.19 2.83
N PHE A 21 -10.50 -8.62 3.16
CA PHE A 21 -9.70 -7.83 2.20
C PHE A 21 -8.81 -8.72 1.34
N ILE A 22 -8.18 -9.75 1.93
CA ILE A 22 -7.42 -10.76 1.18
C ILE A 22 -8.34 -11.51 0.20
N THR A 23 -9.57 -11.86 0.60
CA THR A 23 -10.54 -12.47 -0.33
C THR A 23 -10.88 -11.53 -1.48
N GLN A 24 -11.00 -10.21 -1.25
CA GLN A 24 -11.24 -9.25 -2.33
C GLN A 24 -10.06 -9.13 -3.30
N ILE A 25 -8.82 -9.14 -2.80
CA ILE A 25 -7.61 -9.19 -3.63
C ILE A 25 -7.57 -10.48 -4.45
N ASN A 26 -7.78 -11.63 -3.82
CA ASN A 26 -7.81 -12.94 -4.49
C ASN A 26 -8.90 -13.01 -5.56
N ASN A 27 -10.08 -12.44 -5.29
CA ASN A 27 -11.16 -12.34 -6.26
C ASN A 27 -10.80 -11.40 -7.43
N ALA A 28 -10.14 -10.27 -7.16
CA ALA A 28 -9.69 -9.35 -8.20
C ALA A 28 -8.61 -9.99 -9.10
N MET A 29 -7.61 -10.66 -8.50
CA MET A 29 -6.60 -11.44 -9.23
C MET A 29 -7.24 -12.52 -10.10
N SER A 30 -8.19 -13.29 -9.54
CA SER A 30 -8.90 -14.35 -10.28
C SER A 30 -9.68 -13.79 -11.49
N LYS A 31 -10.35 -12.64 -11.33
CA LYS A 31 -11.05 -11.96 -12.44
C LYS A 31 -10.07 -11.50 -13.53
N ILE A 32 -8.91 -10.96 -13.15
CA ILE A 32 -7.86 -10.53 -14.09
C ILE A 32 -7.30 -11.72 -14.86
N ILE A 33 -6.99 -12.82 -14.18
CA ILE A 33 -6.48 -14.06 -14.79
C ILE A 33 -7.49 -14.61 -15.81
N ASN A 34 -8.77 -14.70 -15.45
CA ASN A 34 -9.82 -15.16 -16.36
C ASN A 34 -9.96 -14.25 -17.59
N THR A 35 -9.85 -12.93 -17.40
CA THR A 35 -9.92 -11.96 -18.51
C THR A 35 -8.69 -12.09 -19.43
N LEU A 36 -7.49 -12.25 -18.85
CA LEU A 36 -6.25 -12.50 -19.59
C LEU A 36 -6.36 -13.77 -20.44
N PHE A 37 -6.91 -14.85 -19.89
CA PHE A 37 -7.10 -16.10 -20.61
C PHE A 37 -8.00 -15.91 -21.84
N VAL A 38 -9.13 -15.21 -21.69
CA VAL A 38 -10.04 -14.89 -22.80
C VAL A 38 -9.34 -14.02 -23.85
N CYS A 39 -8.61 -12.98 -23.46
CA CYS A 39 -7.89 -12.11 -24.39
C CYS A 39 -6.83 -12.88 -25.21
N ILE A 40 -6.05 -13.74 -24.55
CA ILE A 40 -5.04 -14.58 -25.22
C ILE A 40 -5.70 -15.55 -26.21
N LEU A 41 -6.81 -16.19 -25.79
CA LEU A 41 -7.56 -17.12 -26.63
C LEU A 41 -8.05 -16.44 -27.93
N VAL A 42 -8.62 -15.23 -27.81
CA VAL A 42 -9.09 -14.45 -28.97
C VAL A 42 -7.94 -14.09 -29.92
N ILE A 43 -6.77 -13.71 -29.41
CA ILE A 43 -5.58 -13.43 -30.25
C ILE A 43 -5.13 -14.69 -30.99
N THR A 44 -5.07 -15.84 -30.31
CA THR A 44 -4.64 -17.10 -30.95
C THR A 44 -5.62 -17.61 -32.00
N GLN A 45 -6.93 -17.36 -31.85
CA GLN A 45 -7.94 -17.76 -32.83
C GLN A 45 -8.06 -16.78 -34.02
N SER A 46 -7.58 -15.54 -33.86
CA SER A 46 -7.67 -14.48 -34.87
C SER A 46 -6.48 -14.46 -35.84
N GLY A 47 -5.82 -15.60 -36.07
CA GLY A 47 -4.79 -15.68 -37.10
C GLY A 47 -5.35 -15.48 -38.51
N ASN A 48 -5.04 -14.33 -39.14
CA ASN A 48 -5.02 -14.04 -40.59
C ASN A 48 -6.12 -13.14 -41.21
N ALA A 49 -6.27 -11.88 -40.76
CA ALA A 49 -6.85 -10.82 -41.60
C ALA A 49 -6.23 -9.42 -41.34
N TYR A 50 -6.02 -8.62 -42.39
CA TYR A 50 -5.31 -7.32 -42.31
C TYR A 50 -6.03 -6.24 -41.46
N GLY A 51 -7.36 -6.34 -41.26
CA GLY A 51 -8.12 -5.46 -40.35
C GLY A 51 -7.95 -5.78 -38.85
N GLN A 52 -7.25 -6.87 -38.55
CA GLN A 52 -7.10 -7.47 -37.23
C GLN A 52 -5.84 -6.95 -36.50
N VAL A 53 -4.88 -6.33 -37.20
CA VAL A 53 -3.61 -5.82 -36.64
C VAL A 53 -3.84 -4.73 -35.58
N ASN A 54 -4.75 -3.79 -35.83
CA ASN A 54 -5.12 -2.75 -34.86
C ASN A 54 -5.88 -3.32 -33.65
N GLY A 55 -6.69 -4.36 -33.88
CA GLY A 55 -7.38 -5.11 -32.83
C GLY A 55 -6.41 -5.88 -31.94
N VAL A 56 -5.45 -6.59 -32.54
CA VAL A 56 -4.37 -7.31 -31.84
C VAL A 56 -3.50 -6.34 -31.05
N ALA A 57 -3.11 -5.19 -31.60
CA ALA A 57 -2.34 -4.18 -30.86
C ALA A 57 -3.11 -3.56 -29.68
N ARG A 58 -4.44 -3.44 -29.78
CA ARG A 58 -5.30 -3.01 -28.66
C ARG A 58 -5.40 -4.10 -27.60
N LEU A 59 -5.62 -5.35 -27.99
CA LEU A 59 -5.68 -6.49 -27.09
C LEU A 59 -4.33 -6.72 -26.39
N GLN A 60 -3.21 -6.54 -27.08
CA GLN A 60 -1.88 -6.64 -26.49
C GLN A 60 -1.67 -5.59 -25.40
N ARG A 61 -2.03 -4.32 -25.66
CA ARG A 61 -2.00 -3.27 -24.63
C ARG A 61 -2.88 -3.59 -23.42
N GLN A 62 -4.04 -4.21 -23.64
CA GLN A 62 -4.91 -4.68 -22.54
C GLN A 62 -4.25 -5.81 -21.76
N ILE A 63 -3.62 -6.78 -22.43
CA ILE A 63 -2.86 -7.86 -21.80
C ILE A 63 -1.72 -7.29 -20.97
N ASP A 64 -0.95 -6.34 -21.51
CA ASP A 64 0.18 -5.74 -20.81
C ASP A 64 -0.28 -4.98 -19.56
N LYS A 65 -1.40 -4.24 -19.66
CA LYS A 65 -2.04 -3.59 -18.50
C LYS A 65 -2.50 -4.60 -17.45
N LEU A 66 -3.19 -5.66 -17.87
CA LEU A 66 -3.70 -6.68 -16.97
C LEU A 66 -2.57 -7.46 -16.29
N LYS A 67 -1.47 -7.73 -17.00
CA LYS A 67 -0.25 -8.31 -16.42
C LYS A 67 0.37 -7.38 -15.38
N GLY A 68 0.51 -6.09 -15.68
CA GLY A 68 0.99 -5.09 -14.73
C GLY A 68 0.15 -5.07 -13.46
N ASN A 69 -1.17 -4.95 -13.59
CA ASN A 69 -2.10 -5.00 -12.45
C ASN A 69 -1.97 -6.30 -11.65
N ASN A 70 -1.77 -7.44 -12.30
CA ASN A 70 -1.62 -8.72 -11.61
C ASN A 70 -0.32 -8.81 -10.80
N THR A 71 0.78 -8.27 -11.33
CA THR A 71 2.04 -8.14 -10.59
C THR A 71 1.84 -7.24 -9.36
N GLU A 72 1.22 -6.07 -9.54
CA GLU A 72 0.99 -5.14 -8.44
C GLU A 72 0.08 -5.73 -7.35
N LEU A 73 -0.96 -6.49 -7.71
CA LEU A 73 -1.83 -7.19 -6.76
C LEU A 73 -1.11 -8.32 -6.01
N LYS A 74 -0.20 -9.04 -6.67
CA LYS A 74 0.64 -10.06 -6.03
C LYS A 74 1.53 -9.41 -4.96
N GLU A 75 2.14 -8.28 -5.28
CA GLU A 75 2.91 -7.49 -4.31
C GLU A 75 2.05 -7.07 -3.12
N VAL A 76 0.80 -6.60 -3.32
CA VAL A 76 -0.13 -6.33 -2.19
C VAL A 76 -0.31 -7.57 -1.33
N SER A 77 -0.55 -8.73 -1.95
CA SER A 77 -0.79 -9.96 -1.21
C SER A 77 0.43 -10.37 -0.37
N GLU A 78 1.63 -10.17 -0.89
CA GLU A 78 2.89 -10.41 -0.17
C GLU A 78 3.08 -9.42 0.99
N GLU A 79 2.81 -8.13 0.77
CA GLU A 79 2.81 -7.09 1.82
C GLU A 79 1.85 -7.45 2.97
N LEU A 80 0.62 -7.87 2.66
CA LEU A 80 -0.37 -8.28 3.66
C LEU A 80 0.04 -9.55 4.41
N THR A 81 0.73 -10.47 3.72
CA THR A 81 1.28 -11.68 4.35
C THR A 81 2.33 -11.30 5.40
N ILE A 82 3.17 -10.32 5.09
CA ILE A 82 4.17 -9.78 6.02
C ILE A 82 3.48 -9.12 7.22
N LEU A 83 2.45 -8.30 6.99
CA LEU A 83 1.68 -7.66 8.07
C LEU A 83 0.97 -8.68 8.97
N ALA A 84 0.36 -9.71 8.39
CA ALA A 84 -0.33 -10.77 9.13
C ALA A 84 0.63 -11.64 9.97
N ALA A 85 1.89 -11.77 9.52
CA ALA A 85 2.94 -12.48 10.25
C ALA A 85 3.69 -11.59 11.25
N SER A 86 3.40 -10.29 11.30
CA SER A 86 4.12 -9.34 12.14
C SER A 86 3.85 -9.55 13.63
N SER A 87 4.84 -9.25 14.46
CA SER A 87 4.69 -9.10 15.90
C SER A 87 4.07 -7.76 16.32
N GLN A 88 3.96 -6.80 15.41
CA GLN A 88 3.25 -5.55 15.61
C GLN A 88 1.76 -5.76 15.39
N MET A 89 0.93 -5.27 16.32
CA MET A 89 -0.52 -5.24 16.15
C MET A 89 -0.92 -4.10 15.20
N TYR A 90 -1.68 -4.44 14.17
CA TYR A 90 -2.27 -3.53 13.20
C TYR A 90 -3.79 -3.55 13.35
N ASP A 91 -4.37 -2.44 13.78
CA ASP A 91 -5.82 -2.32 14.01
C ASP A 91 -6.46 -1.50 12.89
N ILE A 92 -7.62 -1.95 12.42
CA ILE A 92 -8.44 -1.22 11.44
C ILE A 92 -9.75 -0.86 12.10
N ARG A 93 -10.14 0.41 12.04
CA ARG A 93 -11.45 0.90 12.49
C ARG A 93 -12.05 1.89 11.51
N SER A 94 -13.37 1.96 11.48
CA SER A 94 -14.09 3.01 10.76
C SER A 94 -14.40 4.15 11.73
N ASP A 95 -14.17 5.39 11.28
CA ASP A 95 -14.52 6.60 12.02
C ASP A 95 -14.94 7.71 11.08
N ASN A 96 -16.25 7.79 10.83
CA ASN A 96 -16.81 8.80 9.93
C ASN A 96 -16.71 10.23 10.49
N SER A 97 -16.35 10.41 11.77
CA SER A 97 -16.18 11.75 12.37
C SER A 97 -14.93 12.49 11.83
N MET A 98 -14.05 11.77 11.14
CA MET A 98 -12.88 12.34 10.46
C MET A 98 -13.26 13.13 9.20
N ASN A 99 -14.44 12.87 8.64
CA ASN A 99 -14.88 13.50 7.40
C ASN A 99 -15.31 14.94 7.67
N VAL A 100 -14.91 15.85 6.79
CA VAL A 100 -15.37 17.24 6.82
C VAL A 100 -16.57 17.36 5.91
N GLU A 101 -17.76 17.50 6.49
CA GLU A 101 -18.96 17.81 5.70
C GLU A 101 -18.91 19.27 5.25
N GLU A 102 -19.12 19.51 3.95
CA GLU A 102 -19.34 20.86 3.43
C GLU A 102 -20.83 21.17 3.29
N ALA A 103 -21.17 22.46 3.20
CA ALA A 103 -22.55 22.93 3.07
C ALA A 103 -23.29 22.38 1.83
N ILE A 104 -22.55 21.88 0.83
CA ILE A 104 -23.07 21.21 -0.35
C ILE A 104 -22.87 19.69 -0.18
N PRO A 105 -23.95 18.89 -0.13
CA PRO A 105 -23.84 17.43 -0.06
C PRO A 105 -22.97 16.88 -1.19
N GLY A 106 -21.98 16.06 -0.84
CA GLY A 106 -21.03 15.46 -1.79
C GLY A 106 -19.77 16.29 -2.08
N MET A 107 -19.61 17.47 -1.48
CA MET A 107 -18.36 18.27 -1.52
C MET A 107 -17.49 18.09 -0.27
N GLY A 108 -17.87 17.20 0.64
CA GLY A 108 -17.10 16.93 1.85
C GLY A 108 -15.75 16.27 1.57
N GLU A 109 -14.79 16.47 2.47
CA GLU A 109 -13.49 15.81 2.44
C GLU A 109 -13.55 14.53 3.26
N TYR A 110 -13.38 13.39 2.60
CA TYR A 110 -13.26 12.11 3.30
C TYR A 110 -11.81 11.89 3.71
N ARG A 111 -11.58 11.67 5.01
CA ARG A 111 -10.23 11.55 5.57
C ARG A 111 -10.03 10.20 6.21
N SER A 112 -8.94 9.55 5.88
CA SER A 112 -8.44 8.36 6.53
C SER A 112 -7.04 8.64 7.10
N SER A 113 -6.58 7.81 8.02
CA SER A 113 -5.24 7.95 8.59
C SER A 113 -4.65 6.61 9.03
N ALA A 114 -3.34 6.50 8.92
CA ALA A 114 -2.53 5.38 9.39
C ALA A 114 -1.44 5.91 10.33
N ALA A 115 -1.54 5.61 11.63
CA ALA A 115 -0.58 6.11 12.60
C ALA A 115 -0.44 5.21 13.83
N PHE A 116 0.74 5.25 14.45
CA PHE A 116 1.02 4.58 15.70
C PHE A 116 0.27 5.23 16.87
N ASN A 117 -0.54 4.44 17.58
CA ASN A 117 -1.19 4.88 18.81
C ASN A 117 -0.28 4.62 20.02
N PHE A 118 0.27 5.72 20.55
CA PHE A 118 1.17 5.70 21.71
C PHE A 118 0.51 5.24 23.02
N THR A 119 -0.82 5.18 23.08
CA THR A 119 -1.58 4.78 24.28
C THR A 119 -1.60 3.27 24.46
N ASN A 120 -1.95 2.54 23.39
CA ASN A 120 -2.09 1.07 23.38
C ASN A 120 -0.89 0.36 22.73
N GLY A 121 -0.11 1.05 21.89
CA GLY A 121 1.04 0.49 21.17
C GLY A 121 0.70 -0.16 19.83
N ASN A 122 -0.52 0.03 19.32
CA ASN A 122 -0.96 -0.53 18.04
C ASN A 122 -0.68 0.48 16.92
N PHE A 123 -0.48 -0.02 15.70
CA PHE A 123 -0.52 0.82 14.50
C PHE A 123 -1.98 0.85 14.03
N GLU A 124 -2.60 2.02 14.06
CA GLU A 124 -4.04 2.17 13.81
C GLU A 124 -4.29 2.75 12.43
N ILE A 125 -5.09 2.03 11.65
CA ILE A 125 -5.72 2.49 10.42
C ILE A 125 -7.14 2.92 10.78
N THR A 126 -7.42 4.21 10.60
CA THR A 126 -8.75 4.80 10.82
C THR A 126 -9.32 5.24 9.48
N LEU A 127 -10.46 4.69 9.10
CA LEU A 127 -11.12 4.92 7.82
C LEU A 127 -12.33 5.84 7.98
N GLY A 128 -12.25 7.08 7.49
CA GLY A 128 -13.42 7.94 7.28
C GLY A 128 -14.13 7.64 5.95
N ASP A 129 -13.38 7.16 4.96
CA ASP A 129 -13.90 6.52 3.75
C ASP A 129 -13.67 4.99 3.82
N SER A 130 -14.76 4.22 3.74
CA SER A 130 -14.71 2.76 3.74
C SER A 130 -14.45 2.14 2.36
N SER A 131 -14.12 2.96 1.36
CA SER A 131 -13.76 2.48 0.03
C SER A 131 -12.54 1.56 0.08
N LEU A 132 -12.54 0.56 -0.81
CA LEU A 132 -11.44 -0.38 -0.95
C LEU A 132 -10.13 0.33 -1.32
N GLY A 133 -10.24 1.40 -2.10
CA GLY A 133 -9.14 2.29 -2.46
C GLY A 133 -8.47 2.93 -1.26
N MET A 134 -9.25 3.46 -0.31
CA MET A 134 -8.69 4.04 0.92
C MET A 134 -8.15 3.01 1.89
N LEU A 135 -8.82 1.88 2.06
CA LEU A 135 -8.23 0.80 2.84
C LEU A 135 -6.87 0.35 2.26
N ALA A 136 -6.76 0.23 0.93
CA ALA A 136 -5.50 -0.13 0.28
C ALA A 136 -4.41 0.95 0.42
N HIS A 137 -4.79 2.23 0.41
CA HIS A 137 -3.90 3.37 0.69
C HIS A 137 -3.32 3.25 2.10
N GLU A 138 -4.17 3.14 3.12
CA GLU A 138 -3.72 3.10 4.52
C GLU A 138 -2.92 1.83 4.86
N LEU A 139 -3.25 0.70 4.22
CA LEU A 139 -2.47 -0.54 4.37
C LEU A 139 -1.06 -0.40 3.78
N LYS A 140 -0.85 0.45 2.77
CA LYS A 140 0.50 0.75 2.27
C LYS A 140 1.35 1.41 3.36
N HIS A 141 0.79 2.35 4.12
CA HIS A 141 1.49 2.96 5.25
C HIS A 141 1.79 1.98 6.38
N ALA A 142 0.88 1.04 6.66
CA ALA A 142 1.15 -0.03 7.61
C ALA A 142 2.35 -0.90 7.18
N TYR A 143 2.45 -1.24 5.89
CA TYR A 143 3.59 -1.97 5.34
C TYR A 143 4.89 -1.15 5.33
N GLN A 144 4.82 0.14 4.98
CA GLN A 144 5.95 1.05 5.07
C GLN A 144 6.43 1.18 6.53
N PHE A 145 5.52 1.16 7.52
CA PHE A 145 5.89 1.13 8.93
C PHE A 145 6.59 -0.18 9.28
N GLU A 146 6.07 -1.34 8.86
CA GLU A 146 6.66 -2.67 9.12
C GLU A 146 8.11 -2.77 8.63
N THR A 147 8.38 -2.17 7.47
CA THR A 147 9.68 -2.24 6.79
C THR A 147 10.65 -1.12 7.17
N GLY A 148 10.21 -0.14 7.96
CA GLY A 148 11.02 1.00 8.38
C GLY A 148 11.14 2.12 7.35
N ALA A 149 10.21 2.17 6.38
CA ALA A 149 10.03 3.27 5.44
C ALA A 149 9.09 4.37 5.99
N PHE A 150 8.28 4.08 7.00
CA PHE A 150 7.37 5.06 7.60
C PHE A 150 7.59 5.22 9.11
N SER A 151 7.32 6.42 9.61
CA SER A 151 7.35 6.73 11.04
C SER A 151 6.14 7.58 11.43
N SER A 152 5.53 7.30 12.57
CA SER A 152 4.53 8.19 13.16
C SER A 152 5.21 9.15 14.13
N SER A 153 5.01 10.45 13.94
CA SER A 153 5.51 11.44 14.88
C SER A 153 4.60 12.65 15.02
N ASN A 154 4.89 13.50 16.00
CA ASN A 154 4.26 14.82 16.14
C ASN A 154 4.98 15.91 15.32
N TYR A 155 5.93 15.57 14.44
CA TYR A 155 6.55 16.53 13.54
C TYR A 155 5.68 16.74 12.30
N SER A 156 5.32 18.00 12.03
CA SER A 156 4.50 18.36 10.87
C SER A 156 5.20 18.12 9.52
N ASN A 157 6.51 17.88 9.52
CA ASN A 157 7.29 17.60 8.32
C ASN A 157 7.50 16.10 8.05
N GLY A 158 6.90 15.23 8.86
CA GLY A 158 6.99 13.77 8.70
C GLY A 158 8.28 13.12 9.23
N SER A 159 9.19 13.87 9.86
CA SER A 159 10.42 13.29 10.40
C SER A 159 10.14 12.13 11.41
N PRO A 160 10.98 11.08 11.43
CA PRO A 160 12.19 10.93 10.61
C PRO A 160 11.96 10.37 9.21
N PHE A 161 10.96 9.52 8.98
CA PHE A 161 10.84 8.75 7.73
C PHE A 161 9.68 9.16 6.85
N TYR A 162 8.56 9.60 7.42
CA TYR A 162 7.38 9.91 6.62
C TYR A 162 7.62 11.08 5.65
N ASP A 163 7.34 10.86 4.38
CA ASP A 163 7.65 11.81 3.31
C ASP A 163 6.64 11.78 2.14
N LYS A 164 6.84 12.66 1.16
CA LYS A 164 5.95 12.78 -0.01
C LYS A 164 5.90 11.55 -0.90
N SER A 165 6.98 10.78 -0.99
CA SER A 165 7.02 9.54 -1.79
C SER A 165 6.14 8.45 -1.18
N ASP A 166 6.03 8.39 0.15
CA ASP A 166 5.13 7.45 0.83
C ASP A 166 3.68 7.64 0.39
N GLU A 167 3.21 8.89 0.36
CA GLU A 167 1.85 9.25 -0.07
C GLU A 167 1.61 8.98 -1.55
N LEU A 168 2.60 9.27 -2.41
CA LEU A 168 2.49 8.98 -3.84
C LEU A 168 2.35 7.47 -4.09
N GLU A 169 3.11 6.65 -3.36
CA GLU A 169 3.01 5.19 -3.41
C GLU A 169 1.65 4.71 -2.91
N ALA A 170 1.18 5.25 -1.78
CA ALA A 170 -0.11 4.90 -1.20
C ALA A 170 -1.30 5.29 -2.12
N TYR A 171 -1.28 6.47 -2.74
CA TYR A 171 -2.28 6.87 -3.73
C TYR A 171 -2.22 6.00 -4.99
N SER A 172 -1.01 5.63 -5.44
CA SER A 172 -0.84 4.70 -6.55
C SER A 172 -1.48 3.35 -6.21
N ARG A 173 -1.22 2.83 -5.01
CA ARG A 173 -1.83 1.60 -4.48
C ARG A 173 -3.34 1.70 -4.42
N GLY A 174 -3.89 2.76 -3.84
CA GLY A 174 -5.34 2.97 -3.76
C GLY A 174 -6.01 3.00 -5.14
N SER A 175 -5.34 3.54 -6.16
CA SER A 175 -5.89 3.62 -7.51
C SER A 175 -6.10 2.25 -8.18
N LEU A 176 -5.35 1.22 -7.77
CA LEU A 176 -5.59 -0.17 -8.19
C LEU A 176 -6.93 -0.71 -7.72
N PHE A 177 -7.45 -0.16 -6.63
CA PHE A 177 -8.70 -0.56 -5.99
C PHE A 177 -9.82 0.46 -6.20
N GLY A 178 -9.68 1.33 -7.20
CA GLY A 178 -10.73 2.25 -7.64
C GLY A 178 -10.67 3.65 -7.01
N ALA A 179 -9.66 3.97 -6.20
CA ALA A 179 -9.45 5.35 -5.79
C ALA A 179 -9.07 6.24 -6.99
N PRO A 180 -9.38 7.55 -6.95
CA PRO A 180 -8.90 8.49 -7.95
C PRO A 180 -7.37 8.50 -8.02
N ARG A 181 -6.82 8.47 -9.24
CA ARG A 181 -5.37 8.61 -9.43
C ARG A 181 -4.94 10.05 -9.19
N VAL A 182 -3.98 10.23 -8.28
CA VAL A 182 -3.40 11.53 -7.96
C VAL A 182 -2.20 11.82 -8.88
N ARG A 183 -2.14 13.04 -9.44
CA ARG A 183 -0.99 13.51 -10.25
C ARG A 183 -0.01 14.36 -9.45
N SER A 184 -0.50 15.00 -8.39
CA SER A 184 0.25 15.86 -7.47
C SER A 184 -0.41 15.76 -6.11
N LEU A 185 0.38 15.69 -5.05
CA LEU A 185 -0.15 15.59 -3.70
C LEU A 185 -1.02 16.81 -3.34
N PRO A 186 -2.10 16.61 -2.58
CA PRO A 186 -2.86 17.70 -1.98
C PRO A 186 -1.99 18.65 -1.14
N PRO A 187 -2.38 19.94 -0.99
CA PRO A 187 -1.62 20.92 -0.21
C PRO A 187 -1.38 20.54 1.25
N LEU A 188 -2.19 19.65 1.82
CA LEU A 188 -2.01 19.17 3.20
C LEU A 188 -0.66 18.47 3.41
N TYR A 189 -0.05 17.96 2.34
CA TYR A 189 1.25 17.29 2.36
C TYR A 189 2.42 18.24 2.03
N ASP A 190 2.18 19.54 1.83
CA ASP A 190 3.22 20.49 1.40
C ASP A 190 4.41 20.56 2.37
N ASN A 191 4.11 20.41 3.67
CA ASN A 191 5.09 20.46 4.74
C ASN A 191 5.93 19.18 4.88
N LEU A 192 5.52 18.07 4.27
CA LEU A 192 6.28 16.83 4.33
C LEU A 192 7.64 17.00 3.66
N GLN A 193 8.63 16.35 4.24
CA GLN A 193 9.96 16.25 3.64
C GLN A 193 9.90 15.56 2.27
N ASN A 194 10.92 15.84 1.44
CA ASN A 194 11.06 15.20 0.14
C ASN A 194 11.74 13.85 0.32
N GLY A 195 11.09 12.80 -0.18
CA GLY A 195 11.56 11.42 -0.14
C GLY A 195 12.28 10.93 -1.39
N PRO A 196 12.63 9.63 -1.44
CA PRO A 196 12.34 8.62 -0.41
C PRO A 196 13.34 8.67 0.77
N ILE A 197 12.83 8.61 2.00
CA ILE A 197 13.57 8.55 3.26
C ILE A 197 13.09 7.35 4.07
N ASP A 198 14.01 6.46 4.43
CA ASP A 198 13.73 5.29 5.25
C ASP A 198 14.86 5.05 6.26
N ALA A 199 14.70 4.02 7.09
CA ALA A 199 15.71 3.64 8.09
C ALA A 199 17.10 3.34 7.49
N THR A 200 17.18 2.91 6.22
CA THR A 200 18.40 2.51 5.52
C THR A 200 19.13 3.66 4.83
N ASN A 201 18.46 4.76 4.56
CA ASN A 201 19.06 5.93 3.90
C ASN A 201 19.07 7.20 4.78
N HIS A 202 18.34 7.22 5.90
CA HIS A 202 18.29 8.38 6.78
C HIS A 202 19.67 8.66 7.39
N PRO A 203 20.21 9.89 7.24
CA PRO A 203 21.63 10.19 7.48
C PRO A 203 22.07 9.90 8.92
N ASN A 204 21.17 10.08 9.88
CA ASN A 204 21.45 9.86 11.30
C ASN A 204 21.01 8.48 11.82
N ILE A 205 20.32 7.67 11.02
CA ILE A 205 19.75 6.39 11.48
C ILE A 205 20.38 5.18 10.78
N MET A 206 20.81 5.29 9.51
CA MET A 206 21.34 4.13 8.77
C MET A 206 22.51 3.43 9.47
N TYR A 207 23.38 4.18 10.12
CA TYR A 207 24.56 3.65 10.81
C TYR A 207 24.23 3.05 12.19
N LEU A 208 22.98 3.18 12.63
CA LEU A 208 22.51 2.77 13.96
C LEU A 208 21.59 1.54 13.91
N LEU A 209 21.33 0.97 12.72
CA LEU A 209 20.42 -0.16 12.52
C LEU A 209 20.83 -1.47 13.24
N GLY A 210 22.04 -1.51 13.80
CA GLY A 210 22.54 -2.59 14.65
C GLY A 210 22.60 -2.25 16.14
N ASN A 211 22.10 -1.08 16.55
CA ASN A 211 22.23 -0.58 17.92
C ASN A 211 20.86 -0.19 18.52
N PRO A 212 20.11 -1.19 19.04
CA PRO A 212 18.76 -0.98 19.57
C PRO A 212 18.68 0.09 20.65
N ASP A 213 19.67 0.17 21.55
CA ASP A 213 19.68 1.15 22.63
C ASP A 213 19.77 2.59 22.11
N VAL A 214 20.53 2.81 21.04
CA VAL A 214 20.64 4.14 20.42
C VAL A 214 19.37 4.48 19.64
N LEU A 215 18.79 3.52 18.92
CA LEU A 215 17.49 3.70 18.25
C LEU A 215 16.38 4.05 19.26
N GLN A 216 16.36 3.39 20.42
CA GLN A 216 15.41 3.70 21.49
C GLN A 216 15.68 5.09 22.12
N LYS A 217 16.94 5.53 22.20
CA LYS A 217 17.27 6.90 22.65
C LYS A 217 16.77 7.98 21.69
N ILE A 218 16.72 7.71 20.38
CA ILE A 218 16.20 8.66 19.38
C ILE A 218 14.72 8.96 19.64
N VAL A 219 13.90 7.92 19.84
CA VAL A 219 12.45 8.08 20.10
C VAL A 219 12.15 8.60 21.51
N ASN A 220 13.06 8.40 22.47
CA ASN A 220 12.94 8.91 23.84
C ASN A 220 13.44 10.36 24.01
N LYS A 221 13.81 11.04 22.93
CA LYS A 221 14.20 12.45 23.01
C LYS A 221 13.05 13.29 23.56
N SER A 222 13.33 14.07 24.62
CA SER A 222 12.33 14.86 25.35
C SER A 222 11.48 15.72 24.42
N GLY A 223 10.15 15.62 24.56
CA GLY A 223 9.16 16.42 23.82
C GLY A 223 8.71 15.83 22.48
N THR A 224 9.29 14.71 22.05
CA THR A 224 8.91 14.06 20.80
C THR A 224 8.05 12.84 21.06
N LYS A 225 6.88 12.75 20.41
CA LYS A 225 6.15 11.48 20.25
C LYS A 225 6.58 10.91 18.92
N MET A 226 7.30 9.80 18.92
CA MET A 226 7.81 9.17 17.71
C MET A 226 7.76 7.66 17.84
N ALA A 227 7.33 7.00 16.77
CA ALA A 227 7.41 5.57 16.61
C ALA A 227 7.86 5.21 15.19
N PHE A 228 8.76 4.24 15.10
CA PHE A 228 9.15 3.59 13.85
C PHE A 228 9.54 2.15 14.15
N ARG A 229 9.55 1.30 13.12
CA ARG A 229 9.85 -0.11 13.27
C ARG A 229 10.97 -0.52 12.34
N ILE A 230 11.92 -1.27 12.90
CA ILE A 230 13.14 -1.69 12.20
C ILE A 230 13.40 -3.15 12.57
N LYS A 231 13.52 -4.03 11.57
CA LYS A 231 13.84 -5.45 11.76
C LYS A 231 12.94 -6.15 12.78
N GLY A 232 11.63 -5.89 12.72
CA GLY A 232 10.63 -6.52 13.60
C GLY A 232 10.58 -5.95 15.02
N VAL A 233 11.33 -4.88 15.33
CA VAL A 233 11.30 -4.20 16.62
C VAL A 233 10.69 -2.81 16.45
N THR A 234 9.64 -2.53 17.23
CA THR A 234 9.02 -1.20 17.29
C THR A 234 9.72 -0.34 18.34
N TYR A 235 10.36 0.73 17.89
CA TYR A 235 10.93 1.77 18.75
C TYR A 235 9.90 2.86 18.90
N ARG A 236 9.57 3.23 20.14
CA ARG A 236 8.59 4.27 20.43
C ARG A 236 8.95 5.05 21.69
N THR A 237 8.49 6.29 21.78
CA THR A 237 8.59 7.09 23.00
C THR A 237 7.97 6.35 24.18
N SER A 238 8.74 6.20 25.24
CA SER A 238 8.30 5.59 26.51
C SER A 238 7.31 6.53 27.21
N LYS A 239 6.31 5.98 27.92
CA LYS A 239 5.47 6.78 28.82
C LYS A 239 6.29 7.32 29.99
#